data_AF-A0A2T7SSG2-F1
#
_entry.id   AF-A0A2T7SSG2-F1
#
_cell.length_a   1.000
_cell.length_b   1.000
_cell.length_c   1.000
_cell.angle_alpha   90.00
_cell.angle_beta   90.00
_cell.angle_gamma   90.00
#
_symmetry.space_group_name_H-M   'P 1'
#
loop_
_entity.id
_entity.type
_entity.pdbx_description
1 polymer ?
#
loop_
_entity_poly.entity_id
_entity_poly.type
_entity_poly.pdbx_seq_one_letter_code
_entity_poly.pdbx_strand_id
1 'polypeptide(L)'
;YRYTGHDANPWVGIPGNAADIGVAADGTVYHVNSGGSIYRYTGDQGSTNWVPVSGSLTRISVGSRTHVWGVNSLGQTYRYTGHDANPWVGIPSNAVDIGVAADGTVYHVNSEGGIYRYTGDQPS
;
A
#
# COMPACT_ATOMS: atom_id res chain seq x y z
N TYR A 1 -2.70 -9.22 -11.41
CA TYR A 1 -3.39 -10.53 -11.43
C TYR A 1 -3.72 -10.94 -10.00
N ARG A 2 -4.74 -11.79 -9.81
CA ARG A 2 -5.04 -12.44 -8.51
C ARG A 2 -4.73 -13.93 -8.61
N TYR A 3 -4.10 -14.50 -7.59
CA TYR A 3 -3.81 -15.94 -7.54
C TYR A 3 -5.11 -16.73 -7.36
N THR A 4 -5.28 -17.82 -8.12
CA THR A 4 -6.51 -18.63 -8.13
C THR A 4 -6.54 -19.71 -7.06
N GLY A 5 -5.42 -19.99 -6.39
CA GLY A 5 -5.28 -21.16 -5.52
C GLY A 5 -4.86 -22.44 -6.26
N HIS A 6 -4.60 -22.36 -7.57
CA HIS A 6 -4.25 -23.51 -8.40
C HIS A 6 -3.04 -23.25 -9.30
N ASP A 7 -1.90 -23.88 -9.01
CA ASP A 7 -0.65 -23.68 -9.76
C ASP A 7 -0.75 -24.00 -11.27
N ALA A 8 -1.65 -24.92 -11.67
CA ALA A 8 -1.86 -25.28 -13.07
C ALA A 8 -2.61 -24.21 -13.88
N ASN A 9 -3.36 -23.33 -13.22
CA ASN A 9 -4.01 -22.17 -13.83
C ASN A 9 -4.00 -20.99 -12.84
N PRO A 10 -2.82 -20.40 -12.60
CA PRO A 10 -2.54 -19.67 -11.37
C PRO A 10 -3.16 -18.27 -11.30
N TRP A 11 -3.54 -17.67 -12.43
CA TRP A 11 -3.83 -16.24 -12.47
C TRP A 11 -5.17 -15.91 -13.12
N VAL A 12 -5.96 -15.07 -12.45
CA VAL A 12 -7.07 -14.34 -13.07
C VAL A 12 -6.70 -12.87 -13.25
N GLY A 13 -6.99 -12.34 -14.43
CA GLY A 13 -6.82 -10.93 -14.74
C GLY A 13 -7.85 -10.09 -14.01
N ILE A 14 -7.40 -9.06 -13.28
CA ILE A 14 -8.27 -8.07 -12.66
C ILE A 14 -8.10 -6.77 -13.44
N PRO A 15 -9.18 -6.20 -14.03
CA PRO A 15 -9.10 -4.94 -14.76
C PRO A 15 -8.52 -3.81 -13.89
N GLY A 16 -7.52 -3.10 -14.41
CA GLY A 16 -6.82 -2.00 -13.71
C GLY A 16 -5.44 -1.74 -14.32
N ASN A 17 -4.79 -0.65 -13.92
CA ASN A 17 -3.45 -0.27 -14.36
C ASN A 17 -2.58 0.03 -13.13
N ALA A 18 -1.82 -0.95 -12.66
CA ALA A 18 -0.98 -0.82 -11.47
C ALA A 18 0.51 -0.80 -11.83
N ALA A 19 1.29 -0.01 -11.10
CA ALA A 19 2.75 0.00 -11.09
C ALA A 19 3.32 -0.66 -9.83
N ASP A 20 2.59 -0.59 -8.71
CA ASP A 20 2.90 -1.31 -7.46
C ASP A 20 1.60 -1.68 -6.72
N ILE A 21 1.62 -2.76 -5.93
CA ILE A 21 0.43 -3.33 -5.28
C ILE A 21 0.76 -3.96 -3.93
N GLY A 22 -0.07 -3.68 -2.93
CA GLY A 22 -0.01 -4.31 -1.60
C GLY A 22 -1.28 -5.09 -1.30
N VAL A 23 -1.12 -6.26 -0.69
CA VAL A 23 -2.21 -7.19 -0.35
C VAL A 23 -2.01 -7.68 1.08
N ALA A 24 -3.05 -7.58 1.91
CA ALA A 24 -3.07 -8.08 3.28
C ALA A 24 -3.86 -9.40 3.41
N ALA A 25 -3.59 -10.12 4.50
CA ALA A 25 -4.28 -11.37 4.84
C ALA A 25 -5.79 -11.20 5.09
N ASP A 26 -6.24 -10.01 5.50
CA ASP A 26 -7.66 -9.67 5.68
C ASP A 26 -8.40 -9.38 4.36
N GLY A 27 -7.72 -9.53 3.23
CA GLY A 27 -8.26 -9.24 1.90
C GLY A 27 -8.19 -7.77 1.50
N THR A 28 -7.63 -6.89 2.33
CA THR A 28 -7.39 -5.50 1.95
C THR A 28 -6.35 -5.44 0.82
N VAL A 29 -6.68 -4.71 -0.25
CA VAL A 29 -5.78 -4.53 -1.38
C VAL A 29 -5.77 -3.07 -1.79
N TYR A 30 -4.57 -2.53 -1.98
CA TYR A 30 -4.35 -1.23 -2.60
C TYR A 30 -3.33 -1.37 -3.72
N HIS A 31 -3.46 -0.53 -4.75
CA HIS A 31 -2.42 -0.36 -5.75
C HIS A 31 -2.19 1.12 -6.04
N VAL A 32 -1.02 1.41 -6.61
CA VAL A 32 -0.69 2.71 -7.20
C VAL A 32 -0.40 2.53 -8.67
N ASN A 33 -0.78 3.49 -9.51
CA ASN A 33 -0.46 3.47 -10.95
C ASN A 33 0.83 4.26 -11.25
N SER A 34 1.28 4.23 -12.50
CA SER A 34 2.52 4.94 -12.93
C SER A 34 2.43 6.46 -12.82
N GLY A 35 1.22 7.03 -12.78
CA GLY A 35 0.98 8.46 -12.53
C GLY A 35 0.88 8.82 -11.04
N GLY A 36 1.05 7.84 -10.15
CA GLY A 36 0.99 8.00 -8.70
C GLY A 36 -0.41 7.96 -8.10
N SER A 37 -1.46 7.78 -8.90
CA SER A 37 -2.84 7.67 -8.38
C SER A 37 -3.01 6.38 -7.57
N ILE A 38 -3.74 6.48 -6.47
CA ILE A 38 -3.91 5.40 -5.49
C ILE A 38 -5.32 4.83 -5.58
N TYR A 39 -5.45 3.52 -5.52
CA TYR A 39 -6.73 2.83 -5.62
C TYR A 39 -6.85 1.74 -4.57
N ARG A 40 -8.02 1.63 -3.94
CA ARG A 40 -8.41 0.54 -3.04
C ARG A 40 -9.33 -0.44 -3.78
N TYR A 41 -9.10 -1.73 -3.63
CA TYR A 41 -9.92 -2.77 -4.25
C TYR A 41 -11.29 -2.87 -3.58
N THR A 42 -12.34 -3.00 -4.38
CA THR A 42 -13.74 -3.19 -3.95
C THR A 42 -14.47 -4.26 -4.78
N GLY A 43 -13.76 -4.98 -5.68
CA GLY A 43 -14.39 -5.88 -6.66
C GLY A 43 -15.15 -7.07 -6.06
N ASP A 44 -14.82 -7.48 -4.84
CA ASP A 44 -15.54 -8.54 -4.13
C ASP A 44 -16.80 -8.00 -3.39
N GLN A 45 -17.06 -6.69 -3.46
CA GLN A 45 -18.07 -5.98 -2.66
C GLN A 45 -19.02 -5.08 -3.48
N GLY A 46 -18.83 -4.97 -4.81
CA GLY A 46 -19.61 -4.04 -5.62
C GLY A 46 -19.42 -4.19 -7.14
N SER A 47 -19.91 -3.21 -7.89
CA SER A 47 -19.87 -3.20 -9.37
C SER A 47 -18.56 -2.68 -9.95
N THR A 48 -17.75 -1.97 -9.15
CA THR A 48 -16.44 -1.44 -9.55
C THR A 48 -15.33 -2.16 -8.81
N ASN A 49 -14.28 -2.55 -9.54
CA ASN A 49 -13.14 -3.27 -8.96
C ASN A 49 -12.26 -2.38 -8.08
N TRP A 50 -12.21 -1.07 -8.36
CA TRP A 50 -11.29 -0.13 -7.74
C TRP A 50 -12.00 1.19 -7.43
N VAL A 51 -11.70 1.75 -6.26
CA VAL A 51 -12.13 3.09 -5.86
C VAL A 51 -10.89 3.96 -5.65
N PRO A 52 -10.83 5.18 -6.21
CA PRO A 52 -9.70 6.07 -6.02
C PRO A 52 -9.62 6.56 -4.56
N VAL A 53 -8.39 6.65 -4.05
CA VAL A 53 -8.07 7.29 -2.76
C VAL A 53 -7.21 8.50 -3.09
N SER A 54 -7.58 9.69 -2.59
CA SER A 54 -6.85 10.92 -2.89
C SER A 54 -5.41 10.86 -2.36
N GLY A 55 -4.47 11.47 -3.07
CA GLY A 55 -3.04 11.42 -2.76
C GLY A 55 -2.20 11.03 -3.98
N SER A 56 -0.87 10.95 -3.78
CA SER A 56 0.07 10.50 -4.81
C SER A 56 1.22 9.70 -4.18
N LEU A 57 1.37 8.45 -4.61
CA LEU A 57 2.37 7.50 -4.10
C LEU A 57 2.99 6.71 -5.25
N THR A 58 4.26 6.33 -5.12
CA THR A 58 4.99 5.47 -6.07
C THR A 58 5.19 4.05 -5.56
N ARG A 59 5.10 3.85 -4.23
CA ARG A 59 5.13 2.54 -3.57
C ARG A 59 4.01 2.42 -2.56
N ILE A 60 3.49 1.21 -2.36
CA ILE A 60 2.43 0.94 -1.38
C ILE A 60 2.56 -0.45 -0.76
N SER A 61 2.36 -0.51 0.56
CA SER A 61 2.35 -1.74 1.34
C SER A 61 1.14 -1.79 2.26
N VAL A 62 0.56 -2.98 2.40
CA VAL A 62 -0.73 -3.20 3.06
C VAL A 62 -0.57 -4.40 4.00
N GLY A 63 -0.59 -4.15 5.30
CA GLY A 63 -0.55 -5.17 6.35
C GLY A 63 -1.95 -5.57 6.84
N SER A 64 -2.88 -4.61 6.82
CA SER A 64 -4.30 -4.79 7.11
C SER A 64 -5.10 -3.56 6.65
N ARG A 65 -6.41 -3.55 6.86
CA ARG A 65 -7.27 -2.37 6.68
C ARG A 65 -6.80 -1.14 7.46
N THR A 66 -6.15 -1.32 8.61
CA THR A 66 -5.67 -0.24 9.48
C THR A 66 -4.17 0.01 9.36
N HIS A 67 -3.46 -0.84 8.62
CA HIS A 67 -2.01 -0.76 8.43
C HIS A 67 -1.70 -0.65 6.94
N VAL A 68 -1.85 0.56 6.38
CA VAL A 68 -1.51 0.88 4.99
C VAL A 68 -0.51 2.01 4.97
N TRP A 69 0.59 1.79 4.25
CA TRP A 69 1.71 2.70 4.16
C TRP A 69 2.18 2.83 2.73
N GLY A 70 2.78 3.97 2.38
CA GLY A 70 3.36 4.16 1.07
C GLY A 70 4.41 5.24 1.04
N VAL A 71 5.10 5.34 -0.09
CA VAL A 71 6.15 6.31 -0.34
C VAL A 71 5.79 7.10 -1.60
N ASN A 72 6.02 8.41 -1.60
CA ASN A 72 5.83 9.25 -2.79
C ASN A 72 7.13 9.39 -3.62
N SER A 73 7.05 10.10 -4.74
CA SER A 73 8.20 10.32 -5.63
C SER A 73 9.34 11.14 -5.01
N LEU A 74 9.10 11.82 -3.88
CA LEU A 74 10.09 12.60 -3.14
C LEU A 74 10.74 11.79 -2.01
N GLY A 75 10.38 10.52 -1.85
CA GLY A 75 10.86 9.64 -0.77
C GLY A 75 10.20 9.88 0.59
N GLN A 76 9.13 10.66 0.63
CA GLN A 76 8.36 10.89 1.85
C GLN A 76 7.41 9.72 2.09
N THR A 77 7.33 9.28 3.34
CA THR A 77 6.47 8.18 3.76
C THR A 77 5.11 8.72 4.21
N TYR A 78 4.05 7.96 3.94
CA TYR A 78 2.70 8.27 4.36
C TYR A 78 2.03 7.05 4.99
N ARG A 79 1.33 7.26 6.10
CA ARG A 79 0.45 6.28 6.74
C ARG A 79 -1.00 6.63 6.43
N TYR A 80 -1.80 5.62 6.06
CA TYR A 80 -3.23 5.81 5.87
C TYR A 80 -3.92 6.13 7.21
N THR A 81 -4.83 7.09 7.22
CA THR A 81 -5.49 7.58 8.44
C THR A 81 -6.72 6.77 8.83
N GLY A 82 -7.22 5.90 7.95
CA GLY A 82 -8.54 5.27 8.10
C GLY A 82 -9.70 6.10 7.54
N HIS A 83 -9.44 7.30 7.01
CA HIS A 83 -10.48 8.24 6.58
C HIS A 83 -10.20 8.81 5.18
N ASP A 84 -11.00 8.42 4.17
CA ASP A 84 -10.79 8.86 2.77
C ASP A 84 -10.88 10.38 2.54
N ALA A 85 -11.56 11.12 3.42
CA ALA A 85 -11.64 12.59 3.34
C ALA A 85 -10.30 13.27 3.66
N ASN A 86 -9.44 12.62 4.44
CA ASN A 86 -8.07 13.06 4.74
C ASN A 86 -7.18 11.81 4.88
N PRO A 87 -6.85 11.14 3.77
CA PRO A 87 -6.43 9.74 3.80
C PRO A 87 -5.02 9.52 4.30
N TRP A 88 -4.13 10.52 4.29
CA TRP A 88 -2.71 10.30 4.56
C TRP A 88 -2.16 11.27 5.59
N VAL A 89 -1.37 10.74 6.52
CA VAL A 89 -0.49 11.53 7.38
C VAL A 89 0.95 11.34 6.91
N GLY A 90 1.63 12.45 6.62
CA GLY A 90 3.03 12.44 6.18
C GLY A 90 3.98 12.23 7.34
N ILE A 91 4.98 11.39 7.13
CA ILE A 91 6.04 11.06 8.09
C ILE A 91 7.37 11.33 7.38
N PRO A 92 8.18 12.29 7.84
CA PRO A 92 9.46 12.61 7.21
C PRO A 92 10.37 11.38 7.09
N SER A 93 10.85 11.12 5.87
CA SER A 93 11.75 10.01 5.52
C SER A 93 12.45 10.29 4.19
N ASN A 94 13.41 9.43 3.83
CA ASN A 94 14.03 9.36 2.51
C ASN A 94 13.92 7.94 1.95
N ALA A 95 12.70 7.40 1.90
CA ALA A 95 12.44 6.02 1.51
C ALA A 95 12.39 5.85 -0.01
N VAL A 96 12.73 4.65 -0.51
CA VAL A 96 12.49 4.23 -1.90
C VAL A 96 11.54 3.04 -1.99
N ASP A 97 11.34 2.33 -0.87
CA ASP A 97 10.36 1.28 -0.71
C ASP A 97 10.00 1.09 0.77
N ILE A 98 8.83 0.51 1.04
CA ILE A 98 8.27 0.35 2.39
C ILE A 98 7.53 -0.99 2.54
N GLY A 99 7.66 -1.61 3.70
CA GLY A 99 6.94 -2.81 4.09
C GLY A 99 6.20 -2.60 5.41
N VAL A 100 4.95 -3.04 5.48
CA VAL A 100 4.17 -3.10 6.72
C VAL A 100 3.58 -4.50 6.93
N ALA A 101 3.71 -5.01 8.15
CA ALA A 101 3.12 -6.27 8.57
C ALA A 101 1.74 -6.07 9.22
N ALA A 102 0.98 -7.17 9.36
CA ALA A 102 -0.36 -7.14 9.95
C ALA A 102 -0.39 -6.64 11.40
N ASP A 103 0.70 -6.88 12.16
CA ASP A 103 0.89 -6.43 13.54
C ASP A 103 1.26 -4.94 13.67
N GLY A 104 1.38 -4.22 12.55
CA GLY A 104 1.76 -2.81 12.52
C GLY A 104 3.28 -2.58 12.52
N THR A 105 4.11 -3.63 12.46
CA THR A 105 5.55 -3.48 12.26
C THR A 105 5.83 -2.90 10.88
N VAL A 106 6.59 -1.79 10.82
CA VAL A 106 6.90 -1.07 9.57
C VAL A 106 8.41 -0.91 9.42
N TYR A 107 8.91 -1.24 8.22
CA TYR A 107 10.27 -0.97 7.79
C TYR A 107 10.27 -0.24 6.46
N HIS A 108 11.24 0.64 6.25
CA HIS A 108 11.52 1.19 4.93
C HIS A 108 13.00 1.06 4.59
N VAL A 109 13.30 1.14 3.30
CA VAL A 109 14.67 1.23 2.78
C VAL A 109 14.87 2.55 2.07
N ASN A 110 16.08 3.10 2.09
CA ASN A 110 16.44 4.31 1.33
C ASN A 110 17.24 3.94 0.06
N SER A 111 17.56 4.94 -0.76
CA SER A 111 18.33 4.76 -2.01
C SER A 111 19.78 4.32 -1.80
N GLU A 112 20.31 4.43 -0.58
CA GLU A 112 21.65 4.04 -0.20
C GLU A 112 21.71 2.59 0.35
N GLY A 113 20.55 1.92 0.42
CA GLY A 113 20.42 0.57 0.99
C GLY A 113 20.32 0.53 2.51
N GLY A 114 20.20 1.69 3.17
CA GLY A 114 19.90 1.78 4.60
C GLY A 114 18.51 1.22 4.91
N ILE A 115 18.40 0.48 6.02
CA ILE A 115 17.17 -0.18 6.49
C ILE A 115 16.73 0.49 7.79
N TYR A 116 15.48 0.92 7.86
CA TYR A 116 14.95 1.70 8.98
C TYR A 116 13.65 1.10 9.49
N ARG A 117 13.52 0.97 10.81
CA ARG A 117 12.27 0.56 11.48
C ARG A 117 11.54 1.79 11.98
N TYR A 118 10.23 1.87 11.77
CA TYR A 118 9.39 2.89 12.37
C TYR A 118 9.17 2.60 13.87
N THR A 119 9.30 3.62 14.73
CA THR A 119 9.13 3.50 16.19
C THR A 119 8.04 4.41 16.76
N GLY A 120 7.35 5.20 15.93
CA GLY A 120 6.52 6.32 16.37
C GLY A 120 5.23 5.97 17.11
N ASP A 121 4.78 4.71 17.08
CA ASP A 121 3.60 4.23 17.83
C ASP A 121 3.98 3.34 19.03
N GLN A 122 5.28 3.20 19.38
CA GLN A 122 5.68 2.47 20.58
C GLN A 122 5.48 3.35 21.81
N PRO A 123 4.82 2.85 22.89
CA PRO A 123 4.89 3.54 24.17
C PRO A 123 6.37 3.61 24.60
N SER A 124 6.80 4.81 24.99
CA SER A 124 8.10 5.06 25.61
C SER A 124 8.36 4.15 26.80
#